data_AF-A0A6M1ZXX0-F1
#
_entry.id   AF-A0A6M1ZXX0-F1
#
_cell.length_a   1.000
_cell.length_b   1.000
_cell.length_c   1.000
_cell.angle_alpha   90.00
_cell.angle_beta   90.00
_cell.angle_gamma   90.00
#
_symmetry.space_group_name_H-M   'P 1'
#
loop_
_entity.id
_entity.type
_entity.pdbx_description
1 polymer ?
#
loop_
_entity_poly.entity_id
_entity_poly.type
_entity_poly.pdbx_seq_one_letter_code
_entity_poly.pdbx_strand_id
1 'polypeptide(L)'
;MNNLAENNLVRFINISKKKDGIFANYRVTGINSGVIFKSTISVDLDAADVDLSDPVEVIIEKCAEMAVEKVKKSEIKFEGLAAV
;
A
#
# COMPACT_ATOMS: atom_id res chain seq x y z
N MET A 1 -11.80 -7.85 22.27
CA MET A 1 -11.14 -6.66 21.69
C MET A 1 -10.42 -7.12 20.44
N ASN A 2 -10.85 -6.65 19.27
CA ASN A 2 -10.26 -7.07 18.00
C ASN A 2 -8.81 -6.59 17.94
N ASN A 3 -7.86 -7.51 17.89
CA ASN A 3 -6.46 -7.16 17.73
C ASN A 3 -6.30 -6.49 16.37
N LEU A 4 -6.00 -5.19 16.35
CA LEU A 4 -5.79 -4.44 15.10
C LEU A 4 -4.75 -5.10 14.19
N ALA A 5 -3.80 -5.87 14.76
CA ALA A 5 -2.82 -6.63 14.00
C ALA A 5 -3.40 -7.83 13.22
N GLU A 6 -4.57 -8.34 13.59
CA GLU A 6 -5.28 -9.43 12.89
C GLU A 6 -6.13 -8.89 11.73
N ASN A 7 -6.42 -7.59 11.70
CA ASN A 7 -7.13 -6.95 10.60
C ASN A 7 -6.13 -6.59 9.49
N ASN A 8 -6.52 -6.83 8.23
CA ASN A 8 -5.75 -6.39 7.07
C ASN A 8 -5.69 -4.86 7.04
N LEU A 9 -4.62 -4.28 7.58
CA LEU A 9 -4.46 -2.84 7.75
C LEU A 9 -3.55 -2.25 6.69
N VAL A 10 -3.95 -1.08 6.18
CA VAL A 10 -3.11 -0.18 5.37
C VAL A 10 -2.77 1.03 6.23
N ARG A 11 -1.47 1.26 6.47
CA ARG A 11 -0.97 2.36 7.31
C ARG A 11 -0.07 3.28 6.49
N PHE A 12 -0.36 4.58 6.49
CA PHE A 12 0.50 5.59 5.90
C PHE A 12 1.89 5.61 6.56
N ILE A 13 2.93 5.75 5.74
CA ILE A 13 4.33 5.84 6.18
C ILE A 13 4.85 7.26 5.95
N ASN A 14 4.88 7.70 4.68
CA ASN A 14 5.39 9.00 4.26
C ASN A 14 4.98 9.30 2.81
N ILE A 15 5.21 10.54 2.38
CA ILE A 15 5.27 10.91 0.96
C ILE A 15 6.76 11.01 0.59
N SER A 16 7.16 10.41 -0.53
CA SER A 16 8.54 10.45 -1.02
C SER A 16 8.60 10.91 -2.48
N LYS A 17 9.58 11.74 -2.80
CA LYS A 17 9.86 12.18 -4.17
C LYS A 17 11.01 11.35 -4.73
N LYS A 18 10.81 10.73 -5.90
CA LYS A 18 11.82 10.00 -6.67
C LYS A 18 12.05 10.70 -8.01
N LYS A 19 12.96 10.17 -8.83
CA LYS A 19 13.21 10.71 -10.17
C LYS A 19 11.97 10.64 -11.06
N ASP A 20 11.18 9.59 -10.89
CA ASP A 20 10.08 9.24 -11.79
C ASP A 20 8.69 9.67 -11.27
N GLY A 21 8.62 10.38 -10.14
CA GLY A 21 7.34 10.82 -9.58
C GLY A 21 7.35 11.09 -8.07
N ILE A 22 6.17 11.34 -7.53
CA ILE A 22 5.94 11.55 -6.10
C ILE A 22 4.98 10.45 -5.61
N PHE A 23 5.32 9.83 -4.50
CA PHE A 23 4.65 8.61 -4.05
C PHE A 23 4.19 8.72 -2.59
N ALA A 24 2.92 8.43 -2.35
CA ALA A 24 2.40 8.13 -1.02
C ALA A 24 2.68 6.66 -0.67
N ASN A 25 3.37 6.43 0.45
CA ASN A 25 3.87 5.11 0.82
C ASN A 25 3.08 4.55 2.00
N TYR A 26 2.66 3.30 1.87
CA TYR A 26 1.83 2.60 2.83
C TYR A 26 2.45 1.26 3.21
N ARG A 27 2.27 0.87 4.47
CA ARG A 27 2.54 -0.49 4.94
C ARG A 27 1.23 -1.25 4.99
N VAL A 28 1.20 -2.42 4.38
CA VAL A 28 0.09 -3.36 4.48
C VAL A 28 0.51 -4.51 5.39
N THR A 29 -0.29 -4.79 6.41
CA THR A 29 -0.06 -5.92 7.31
C THR A 29 -1.35 -6.68 7.53
N GLY A 30 -1.26 -8.00 7.61
CA GLY A 30 -2.37 -8.80 8.10
C GLY A 30 -1.96 -10.23 8.39
N ILE A 31 -2.92 -10.96 8.95
CA ILE A 31 -2.74 -12.34 9.39
C ILE A 31 -3.90 -13.15 8.82
N ASN A 32 -3.60 -14.21 8.08
CA ASN A 32 -4.61 -15.12 7.55
C ASN A 32 -4.14 -16.57 7.72
N SER A 33 -4.91 -17.38 8.43
CA SER A 33 -4.65 -18.82 8.61
C SER A 33 -3.21 -19.13 9.11
N GLY A 34 -2.68 -18.30 10.00
CA GLY A 34 -1.31 -18.43 10.53
C GLY A 34 -0.21 -17.83 9.66
N VAL A 35 -0.54 -17.35 8.45
CA VAL A 35 0.40 -16.63 7.57
C VAL A 35 0.37 -15.15 7.92
N ILE A 36 1.52 -14.59 8.31
CA ILE A 36 1.71 -13.16 8.51
C ILE A 36 2.23 -12.58 7.20
N PHE A 37 1.48 -11.66 6.60
CA PHE A 37 1.94 -10.93 5.43
C PHE A 37 2.28 -9.49 5.80
N LYS A 38 3.38 -9.00 5.23
CA LYS A 38 3.81 -7.61 5.34
C LYS A 38 4.25 -7.16 3.96
N SER A 39 3.68 -6.08 3.47
CA SER A 39 4.04 -5.49 2.19
C SER A 39 4.12 -3.96 2.30
N THR A 40 4.77 -3.35 1.33
CA THR A 40 4.79 -1.90 1.15
C THR A 40 4.23 -1.58 -0.22
N ILE A 41 3.35 -0.58 -0.26
CA ILE A 41 2.75 -0.07 -1.48
C ILE A 41 3.14 1.39 -1.62
N SER A 42 3.62 1.75 -2.80
CA SER A 42 3.85 3.13 -3.22
C SER A 42 2.79 3.47 -4.24
N VAL A 43 1.98 4.49 -3.96
CA VAL A 43 0.96 5.00 -4.87
C VAL A 43 1.47 6.31 -5.44
N ASP A 44 1.52 6.40 -6.77
CA ASP A 44 1.86 7.62 -7.48
C ASP A 44 0.72 8.64 -7.28
N LEU A 45 1.06 9.86 -6.88
CA LEU A 45 0.11 10.93 -6.65
C LEU A 45 -0.66 11.27 -7.94
N ASP A 46 0.04 11.31 -9.08
CA ASP A 46 -0.58 11.62 -10.37
C ASP A 46 -1.60 10.54 -10.78
N ALA A 47 -1.31 9.27 -10.46
CA ALA A 47 -2.22 8.17 -10.73
C ALA A 47 -3.49 8.25 -9.86
N ALA A 48 -3.39 8.85 -8.66
CA ALA A 48 -4.49 9.06 -7.73
C ALA A 48 -5.21 10.41 -7.92
N ASP A 49 -4.85 11.18 -8.96
CA ASP A 49 -5.46 12.47 -9.27
C ASP A 49 -5.40 13.45 -8.07
N VAL A 50 -4.19 13.57 -7.52
CA VAL A 50 -3.81 14.51 -6.43
C VAL A 50 -2.40 15.03 -6.66
N ASP A 51 -2.07 16.18 -6.08
CA ASP A 51 -0.72 16.74 -6.10
C ASP A 51 -0.30 17.34 -4.73
N LEU A 52 0.91 17.91 -4.65
CA LEU A 52 1.45 18.46 -3.39
C LEU A 52 0.79 19.77 -2.93
N SER A 53 -0.07 20.38 -3.73
CA SER A 53 -0.86 21.55 -3.36
C SER A 53 -2.16 21.18 -2.64
N ASP A 54 -2.58 19.92 -2.76
CA ASP A 54 -3.73 19.40 -2.01
C ASP A 54 -3.44 19.28 -0.51
N PRO A 55 -4.48 19.33 0.35
CA PRO A 55 -4.33 19.00 1.76
C PRO A 55 -3.76 17.59 1.94
N VAL A 56 -2.81 17.44 2.86
CA VAL A 56 -2.11 16.16 3.10
C VAL A 56 -3.09 15.05 3.44
N GLU A 57 -4.16 15.34 4.16
CA GLU A 57 -5.22 14.40 4.51
C GLU A 57 -5.90 13.83 3.26
N VAL A 58 -6.18 14.69 2.26
CA VAL A 58 -6.82 14.29 0.99
C VAL A 58 -5.88 13.41 0.17
N ILE A 59 -4.59 13.78 0.09
CA ILE A 59 -3.56 12.97 -0.58
C ILE A 59 -3.51 11.57 0.04
N ILE A 60 -3.44 11.51 1.38
CA ILE A 60 -3.33 10.25 2.11
C ILE A 60 -4.58 9.39 1.90
N GLU A 61 -5.78 9.97 1.93
CA GLU A 61 -7.05 9.25 1.80
C GLU A 61 -7.22 8.66 0.39
N LYS A 62 -7.13 9.50 -0.66
CA LYS A 62 -7.29 9.03 -2.04
C LYS A 62 -6.26 7.97 -2.43
N CYS A 63 -5.00 8.17 -2.04
CA CYS A 63 -3.96 7.18 -2.31
C CYS A 63 -4.18 5.89 -1.50
N ALA A 64 -4.72 5.97 -0.27
CA ALA A 64 -5.03 4.79 0.53
C ALA A 64 -6.18 3.96 -0.08
N GLU A 65 -7.23 4.60 -0.60
CA GLU A 65 -8.32 3.91 -1.30
C GLU A 65 -7.80 3.09 -2.48
N MET A 66 -6.94 3.70 -3.30
CA MET A 66 -6.29 3.00 -4.42
C MET A 66 -5.41 1.84 -3.94
N ALA A 67 -4.63 2.04 -2.88
CA ALA A 67 -3.80 0.98 -2.30
C ALA A 67 -4.66 -0.21 -1.82
N VAL A 68 -5.78 0.04 -1.14
CA VAL A 68 -6.70 -0.99 -0.66
C VAL A 68 -7.29 -1.78 -1.84
N GLU A 69 -7.73 -1.09 -2.89
CA GLU A 69 -8.28 -1.74 -4.09
C GLU A 69 -7.27 -2.68 -4.74
N LYS A 70 -6.01 -2.23 -4.88
CA LYS A 70 -4.94 -3.03 -5.51
C LYS A 70 -4.54 -4.23 -4.66
N VAL A 71 -4.48 -4.11 -3.34
CA VAL A 71 -4.23 -5.26 -2.44
C VAL A 71 -5.31 -6.33 -2.59
N LYS A 72 -6.58 -5.93 -2.65
CA LYS A 72 -7.69 -6.88 -2.77
C LYS A 72 -7.70 -7.59 -4.12
N LYS A 73 -7.23 -6.93 -5.18
CA LYS A 73 -7.22 -7.46 -6.55
C LYS A 73 -5.88 -8.08 -6.98
N SER A 74 -4.85 -8.05 -6.13
CA SER A 74 -3.52 -8.52 -6.53
C SER A 74 -3.46 -10.04 -6.58
N GLU A 75 -3.18 -10.59 -7.77
CA GLU A 75 -2.82 -11.99 -7.96
C GLU A 75 -1.31 -12.15 -7.67
N ILE A 76 -0.97 -12.41 -6.40
CA ILE A 76 0.42 -12.69 -6.02
C ILE A 76 0.80 -14.06 -6.59
N LYS A 77 1.79 -14.08 -7.49
CA LYS A 77 2.33 -15.30 -8.08
C LYS A 77 3.62 -15.68 -7.37
N PHE A 78 3.78 -16.97 -7.09
CA PHE A 78 5.06 -17.51 -6.64
C PHE A 78 5.96 -17.68 -7.86
N GLU A 79 7.12 -17.03 -7.86
CA GLU A 79 8.09 -17.09 -8.97
C GLU A 79 8.82 -18.44 -9.08
N GLY A 80 8.56 -19.38 -8.15
CA GLY A 80 9.28 -20.65 -8.09
C GLY A 80 10.72 -20.46 -7.59
N LEU A 81 11.37 -21.55 -7.20
CA LEU A 81 12.83 -21.56 -7.19
C LEU A 81 13.25 -21.65 -8.65
N ALA A 82 13.82 -20.58 -9.21
CA ALA A 82 14.51 -20.67 -10.49
C ALA A 82 15.42 -21.91 -10.45
N ALA A 83 15.24 -22.80 -11.43
CA ALA A 83 15.93 -24.08 -11.47
C ALA A 83 17.44 -23.86 -11.35
N VAL A 84 18.06 -24.61 -10.44
CA VAL A 84 19.52 -24.74 -10.29
C VAL A 84 20.17 -25.00 -11.64
#